data_AF-A0A818NXX6-F1
#
_entry.id   AF-A0A818NXX6-F1
#
_cell.length_a   1.000
_cell.length_b   1.000
_cell.length_c   1.000
_cell.angle_alpha   90.00
_cell.angle_beta   90.00
_cell.angle_gamma   90.00
#
_symmetry.space_group_name_H-M   'P 1'
#
loop_
_entity.id
_entity.type
_entity.pdbx_description
1 polymer ?
#
loop_
_entity_poly.entity_id
_entity_poly.type
_entity_poly.pdbx_seq_one_letter_code
_entity_poly.pdbx_strand_id
1 'polypeptide(L)'
;MTQVRNKRRNERLRPAHDIIGGENHNDYPTQTLFEEIKEKKLPFVSNIVIIGRLRDTWDKQSELGEYYQKFISSLSSIIEKGFEHHEHNTPDSYNMQHATGLLLIFPTLFVHCLEVTNPALKLVLEDLNQSINTQDGLIREASILNISYNIKTRIYPNWTFKSIKLAVEDLDAQPAETTETIALEVLGKLLRLAKYQAEERQRNERPVDILANIDQQRADLLPNQANINYLLKQPIFRTADDILKNYKRPVNIRFESALSSDSPSATHESITRCAFATITSEYIQTQFQINITIPTITNGTCPSSFFIQLKSIFPQIQKQGGNSYSTWINTIDYIIGFNALVDVVEQTDESRHFDSESFIAASQIILARYKIAIDSLNSSDYDNSNEYFGKVTHTLQDFYSHSNWIELNNREPQQDLGINNMTSAQFAAPTVRTCTNCSTGTNAICPSNNCTLAGLTSGYFKLLTDIIHKKPVGKCSHGGTFDATKNNDAIGGINKDTVDSIHGFLHVPAAQTAYLATYKILLQFRSQVLDTLW
;
A
#
# COMPACT_ATOMS: atom_id res chain seq x y z
N MET A 1 60.65 10.42 11.61
CA MET A 1 60.34 9.59 12.79
C MET A 1 59.91 10.51 13.90
N THR A 2 58.60 10.57 14.13
CA THR A 2 57.91 11.63 14.88
C THR A 2 57.56 11.09 16.27
N GLN A 3 57.93 11.83 17.32
CA GLN A 3 57.67 11.46 18.71
C GLN A 3 56.23 11.79 19.14
N VAL A 4 55.68 10.84 19.89
CA VAL A 4 54.34 10.79 20.49
C VAL A 4 54.22 11.76 21.67
N ARG A 5 53.09 12.47 21.79
CA ARG A 5 52.66 13.12 23.04
C ARG A 5 51.17 12.91 23.31
N ASN A 6 50.90 12.17 24.39
CA ASN A 6 49.60 11.98 25.04
C ASN A 6 49.09 13.28 25.69
N LYS A 7 47.76 13.51 25.67
CA LYS A 7 47.09 14.30 26.71
C LYS A 7 45.69 13.76 27.03
N ARG A 8 45.52 13.51 28.33
CA ARG A 8 44.35 12.98 29.05
C ARG A 8 43.15 13.94 28.99
N ARG A 9 41.92 13.40 28.97
CA ARG A 9 40.67 14.11 29.25
C ARG A 9 40.09 13.60 30.57
N ASN A 10 39.84 14.52 31.50
CA ASN A 10 39.30 14.24 32.83
C ASN A 10 37.78 13.99 32.76
N GLU A 11 37.37 12.91 33.42
CA GLU A 11 36.00 12.66 33.89
C GLU A 11 35.67 13.53 35.10
N ARG A 12 34.43 14.01 35.19
CA ARG A 12 33.76 14.24 36.48
C ARG A 12 32.32 13.73 36.39
N LEU A 13 31.97 12.92 37.38
CA LEU A 13 30.73 12.18 37.55
C LEU A 13 29.91 12.77 38.71
N ARG A 14 28.57 12.79 38.50
CA ARG A 14 27.45 12.65 39.48
C ARG A 14 27.00 13.89 40.29
N PRO A 15 25.74 13.95 40.79
CA PRO A 15 24.78 12.83 41.00
C PRO A 15 23.31 13.04 40.55
N ALA A 16 22.59 11.92 40.53
CA ALA A 16 21.14 11.82 40.43
C ALA A 16 20.48 11.92 41.82
N HIS A 17 19.33 12.60 41.91
CA HIS A 17 18.16 12.18 42.68
C HIS A 17 16.92 12.99 42.26
N ASP A 18 15.79 12.30 42.32
CA ASP A 18 14.47 12.52 41.71
C ASP A 18 13.69 13.75 42.20
N ILE A 19 12.65 14.13 41.43
CA ILE A 19 11.21 14.17 41.80
C ILE A 19 10.42 15.26 41.00
N ILE A 20 9.62 14.77 40.04
CA ILE A 20 8.25 15.18 39.64
C ILE A 20 8.01 16.58 39.01
N GLY A 21 7.49 16.54 37.76
CA GLY A 21 6.39 17.41 37.34
C GLY A 21 6.57 18.14 36.00
N GLY A 22 5.92 17.64 34.94
CA GLY A 22 5.61 18.44 33.74
C GLY A 22 5.98 17.76 32.42
N GLU A 23 5.16 16.81 31.96
CA GLU A 23 5.20 16.35 30.56
C GLU A 23 4.66 17.46 29.65
N ASN A 24 5.56 18.10 28.90
CA ASN A 24 5.18 18.81 27.67
C ASN A 24 5.33 17.84 26.50
N HIS A 25 4.23 17.18 26.14
CA HIS A 25 4.09 16.49 24.86
C HIS A 25 3.80 17.54 23.77
N ASN A 26 4.85 18.04 23.11
CA ASN A 26 4.81 18.69 21.80
C ASN A 26 6.23 18.81 21.27
N ASP A 27 6.79 17.71 20.77
CA ASP A 27 7.90 17.76 19.82
C ASP A 27 8.00 16.41 19.08
N TYR A 28 7.26 16.30 17.97
CA TYR A 28 7.62 15.37 16.92
C TYR A 28 8.46 16.16 15.91
N PRO A 29 9.72 15.80 15.65
CA PRO A 29 10.58 16.57 14.77
C PRO A 29 10.08 16.42 13.33
N THR A 30 9.37 17.44 12.84
CA THR A 30 8.82 17.58 11.48
C THR A 30 9.88 17.94 10.43
N GLN A 31 11.16 17.96 10.79
CA GLN A 31 12.23 18.50 9.96
C GLN A 31 13.08 17.45 9.23
N THR A 32 12.86 16.15 9.44
CA THR A 32 13.72 15.10 8.85
C THR A 32 13.17 14.41 7.60
N LEU A 33 11.85 14.27 7.43
CA LEU A 33 11.29 13.47 6.32
C LEU A 33 11.50 14.13 4.94
N PHE A 34 11.32 15.45 4.85
CA PHE A 34 11.50 16.18 3.60
C PHE A 34 12.98 16.29 3.18
N GLU A 35 13.92 16.35 4.13
CA GLU A 35 15.35 16.34 3.83
C GLU A 35 15.89 14.92 3.57
N GLU A 36 15.37 13.88 4.24
CA GLU A 36 15.74 12.48 3.95
C GLU A 36 15.35 12.04 2.53
N ILE A 37 14.18 12.47 2.04
CA ILE A 37 13.70 12.19 0.67
C ILE A 37 14.52 12.98 -0.37
N LYS A 38 15.03 14.16 -0.01
CA LYS A 38 15.76 15.04 -0.93
C LYS A 38 17.26 14.72 -0.99
N GLU A 39 17.85 14.25 0.12
CA GLU A 39 19.28 13.92 0.21
C GLU A 39 19.59 12.46 -0.09
N LYS A 40 18.62 11.54 -0.06
CA LYS A 40 18.82 10.16 -0.50
C LYS A 40 17.76 9.79 -1.54
N LYS A 41 18.20 9.58 -2.79
CA LYS A 41 17.47 8.79 -3.80
C LYS A 41 17.34 7.33 -3.31
N LEU A 42 16.60 7.08 -2.23
CA LEU A 42 16.35 5.73 -1.76
C LEU A 42 15.39 5.07 -2.74
N PRO A 43 15.76 3.94 -3.37
CA PRO A 43 14.85 3.22 -4.22
C PRO A 43 13.67 2.69 -3.39
N PHE A 44 12.46 2.74 -3.94
CA PHE A 44 11.31 2.05 -3.34
C PHE A 44 11.62 0.56 -3.25
N VAL A 45 11.70 0.05 -2.03
CA VAL A 45 11.88 -1.38 -1.76
C VAL A 45 10.55 -1.94 -1.26
N SER A 46 10.14 -3.08 -1.83
CA SER A 46 8.95 -3.82 -1.46
C SER A 46 9.33 -5.16 -0.87
N ASN A 47 8.77 -5.53 0.28
CA ASN A 47 8.88 -6.86 0.88
C ASN A 47 7.73 -7.74 0.40
N ILE A 48 8.03 -8.84 -0.30
CA ILE A 48 7.09 -9.88 -0.71
C ILE A 48 7.39 -11.17 0.07
N VAL A 49 6.37 -11.76 0.68
CA VAL A 49 6.43 -13.04 1.36
C VAL A 49 5.65 -14.06 0.56
N ILE A 50 6.38 -15.05 0.03
CA ILE A 50 5.87 -16.12 -0.81
C ILE A 50 5.89 -17.41 -0.01
N ILE A 51 4.81 -18.17 -0.07
CA ILE A 51 4.77 -19.55 0.40
C ILE A 51 4.53 -20.46 -0.79
N GLY A 52 5.13 -21.65 -0.81
CA GLY A 52 4.92 -22.56 -1.92
C GLY A 52 5.40 -23.98 -1.68
N ARG A 53 5.17 -24.82 -2.69
CA ARG A 53 5.53 -26.23 -2.72
C ARG A 53 6.52 -26.52 -3.84
N LEU A 54 7.50 -27.36 -3.54
CA LEU A 54 8.46 -27.90 -4.51
C LEU A 54 7.80 -29.00 -5.37
N ARG A 55 8.35 -29.26 -6.55
CA ARG A 55 7.94 -30.43 -7.35
C ARG A 55 8.61 -31.71 -6.84
N ASP A 56 7.86 -32.82 -6.87
CA ASP A 56 8.26 -34.12 -6.29
C ASP A 56 9.49 -34.77 -6.95
N THR A 57 9.90 -34.29 -8.13
CA THR A 57 11.06 -34.78 -8.90
C THR A 57 12.41 -34.26 -8.39
N TRP A 58 12.41 -33.34 -7.42
CA TRP A 58 13.60 -32.62 -6.97
C TRP A 58 13.96 -32.99 -5.53
N ASP A 59 14.99 -33.81 -5.37
CA ASP A 59 15.42 -34.34 -4.06
C ASP A 59 16.58 -33.55 -3.42
N LYS A 60 16.72 -32.27 -3.76
CA LYS A 60 17.76 -31.40 -3.20
C LYS A 60 17.21 -30.04 -2.82
N GLN A 61 16.86 -29.89 -1.54
CA GLN A 61 16.52 -28.60 -0.91
C GLN A 61 17.56 -27.49 -1.18
N SER A 62 18.80 -27.82 -1.58
CA SER A 62 19.83 -26.85 -1.93
C SER A 62 19.66 -26.20 -3.30
N GLU A 63 18.97 -26.85 -4.25
CA GLU A 63 18.93 -26.39 -5.64
C GLU A 63 18.05 -25.14 -5.83
N LEU A 64 16.92 -25.03 -5.11
CA LEU A 64 16.11 -23.80 -5.10
C LEU A 64 16.88 -22.60 -4.53
N GLY A 65 17.66 -22.84 -3.47
CA GLY A 65 18.52 -21.82 -2.88
C GLY A 65 19.60 -21.36 -3.85
N GLU A 66 20.34 -22.27 -4.46
CA GLU A 66 21.36 -21.93 -5.45
C GLU A 66 20.78 -21.23 -6.68
N TYR A 67 19.58 -21.60 -7.10
CA TYR A 67 18.84 -20.93 -8.18
C TYR A 67 18.59 -19.46 -7.83
N TYR A 68 17.92 -19.19 -6.71
CA TYR A 68 17.59 -17.81 -6.31
C TYR A 68 18.82 -16.98 -5.96
N GLN A 69 19.90 -17.58 -5.45
CA GLN A 69 21.19 -16.89 -5.26
C GLN A 69 21.70 -16.34 -6.59
N LYS A 70 21.66 -17.15 -7.65
CA LYS A 70 22.11 -16.74 -9.00
C LYS A 70 21.18 -15.70 -9.60
N PHE A 71 19.87 -15.92 -9.52
CA PHE A 71 18.86 -14.98 -10.02
C PHE A 71 18.98 -13.61 -9.37
N ILE A 72 19.11 -13.55 -8.04
CA ILE A 72 19.23 -12.28 -7.32
C ILE A 72 20.53 -11.55 -7.65
N SER A 73 21.61 -12.31 -7.79
CA SER A 73 22.90 -11.75 -8.21
C SER A 73 22.89 -11.23 -9.65
N SER A 74 21.97 -11.71 -10.50
CA SER A 74 21.83 -11.24 -11.89
C SER A 74 20.86 -10.08 -12.08
N LEU A 75 20.02 -9.76 -11.09
CA LEU A 75 18.98 -8.73 -11.20
C LEU A 75 19.54 -7.37 -11.63
N SER A 76 20.67 -6.91 -11.06
CA SER A 76 21.29 -5.65 -11.46
C SER A 76 21.58 -5.61 -12.98
N SER A 77 22.21 -6.67 -13.50
CA SER A 77 22.54 -6.74 -14.93
C SER A 77 21.29 -6.87 -15.81
N ILE A 78 20.26 -7.60 -15.38
CA ILE A 78 18.99 -7.74 -16.12
C ILE A 78 18.30 -6.38 -16.23
N ILE A 79 18.24 -5.65 -15.12
CA ILE A 79 17.55 -4.37 -15.02
C ILE A 79 18.29 -3.32 -15.87
N GLU A 80 19.61 -3.24 -15.76
CA GLU A 80 20.44 -2.33 -16.57
C GLU A 80 20.26 -2.54 -18.08
N LYS A 81 20.29 -3.78 -18.55
CA LYS A 81 20.05 -4.11 -19.98
C LYS A 81 18.65 -3.75 -20.47
N GLY A 82 17.65 -3.79 -19.57
CA GLY A 82 16.29 -3.37 -19.89
C GLY A 82 16.14 -1.86 -20.12
N PHE A 83 17.04 -1.05 -19.56
CA PHE A 83 17.01 0.41 -19.66
C PHE A 83 17.79 0.99 -20.86
N GLU A 84 18.64 0.22 -21.54
CA GLU A 84 19.44 0.72 -22.68
C GLU A 84 18.63 1.15 -23.93
N HIS A 85 17.30 0.99 -23.92
CA HIS A 85 16.43 1.50 -24.99
C HIS A 85 15.78 2.87 -24.74
N HIS A 86 15.98 3.48 -23.57
CA HIS A 86 15.48 4.83 -23.26
C HIS A 86 16.55 5.66 -22.54
N GLU A 87 17.19 6.55 -23.31
CA GLU A 87 18.04 7.70 -22.97
C GLU A 87 19.12 7.60 -21.86
N HIS A 88 20.28 8.12 -22.22
CA HIS A 88 21.50 8.15 -21.41
C HIS A 88 21.40 9.04 -20.15
N ASN A 89 22.12 8.60 -19.11
CA ASN A 89 22.59 9.30 -17.90
C ASN A 89 21.72 9.22 -16.64
N THR A 90 21.90 8.14 -15.88
CA THR A 90 21.83 8.19 -14.40
C THR A 90 23.11 7.61 -13.79
N PRO A 91 23.94 8.39 -13.05
CA PRO A 91 25.24 7.93 -12.54
C PRO A 91 25.17 6.99 -11.32
N ASP A 92 23.99 6.74 -10.74
CA ASP A 92 23.84 6.11 -9.42
C ASP A 92 23.33 4.64 -9.46
N SER A 93 22.96 4.09 -10.63
CA SER A 93 22.34 2.74 -10.73
C SER A 93 23.32 1.57 -10.53
N TYR A 94 24.60 1.77 -10.85
CA TYR A 94 25.60 0.68 -10.95
C TYR A 94 25.94 -0.04 -9.64
N ASN A 95 25.53 0.47 -8.48
CA ASN A 95 25.81 -0.13 -7.16
C ASN A 95 24.54 -0.43 -6.34
N MET A 96 23.36 -0.36 -6.96
CA MET A 96 22.11 -0.55 -6.22
C MET A 96 21.84 -2.03 -5.94
N GLN A 97 21.62 -2.37 -4.66
CA GLN A 97 21.19 -3.72 -4.28
C GLN A 97 19.70 -3.88 -4.60
N HIS A 98 19.39 -4.58 -5.69
CA HIS A 98 18.02 -4.72 -6.19
C HIS A 98 17.15 -5.70 -5.39
N ALA A 99 17.75 -6.67 -4.71
CA ALA A 99 17.04 -7.64 -3.89
C ALA A 99 17.86 -8.10 -2.66
N THR A 100 17.19 -8.25 -1.53
CA THR A 100 17.68 -8.94 -0.33
C THR A 100 16.59 -9.84 0.22
N GLY A 101 16.85 -10.64 1.26
CA GLY A 101 15.80 -11.51 1.77
C GLY A 101 16.26 -12.78 2.48
N LEU A 102 15.30 -13.64 2.72
CA LEU A 102 15.47 -14.95 3.35
C LEU A 102 14.64 -16.00 2.61
N LEU A 103 15.26 -17.13 2.28
CA LEU A 103 14.59 -18.32 1.77
C LEU A 103 14.73 -19.49 2.75
N LEU A 104 13.62 -19.93 3.34
CA LEU A 104 13.54 -21.14 4.17
C LEU A 104 12.97 -22.29 3.34
N ILE A 105 13.69 -23.41 3.29
CA ILE A 105 13.35 -24.55 2.43
C ILE A 105 13.12 -25.76 3.31
N PHE A 106 11.86 -26.17 3.44
CA PHE A 106 11.42 -27.38 4.13
C PHE A 106 11.48 -28.59 3.17
N PRO A 107 11.20 -29.82 3.61
CA PRO A 107 11.25 -31.01 2.74
C PRO A 107 10.43 -30.87 1.45
N THR A 108 9.21 -30.34 1.54
CA THR A 108 8.32 -30.17 0.37
C THR A 108 7.82 -28.75 0.18
N LEU A 109 8.04 -27.87 1.16
CA LEU A 109 7.51 -26.50 1.21
C LEU A 109 8.64 -25.47 1.26
N PHE A 110 8.35 -24.23 0.93
CA PHE A 110 9.27 -23.12 1.15
C PHE A 110 8.54 -21.85 1.60
N VAL A 111 9.30 -20.98 2.25
CA VAL A 111 8.90 -19.59 2.56
C VAL A 111 10.00 -18.66 2.06
N HIS A 112 9.64 -17.72 1.19
CA HIS A 112 10.57 -16.79 0.56
C HIS A 112 10.18 -15.35 0.88
N CYS A 113 10.97 -14.70 1.72
CA CYS A 113 10.89 -13.27 1.97
C CYS A 113 11.87 -12.56 1.04
N LEU A 114 11.38 -11.70 0.16
CA LEU A 114 12.20 -10.91 -0.74
C LEU A 114 11.92 -9.42 -0.55
N GLU A 115 12.97 -8.65 -0.43
CA GLU A 115 12.92 -7.20 -0.33
C GLU A 115 13.51 -6.63 -1.62
N VAL A 116 12.67 -6.17 -2.52
CA VAL A 116 13.02 -5.94 -3.93
C VAL A 116 12.66 -4.53 -4.35
N THR A 117 13.51 -3.92 -5.17
CA THR A 117 13.16 -2.63 -5.80
C THR A 117 11.96 -2.79 -6.75
N ASN A 118 11.21 -1.73 -7.02
CA ASN A 118 10.04 -1.78 -7.93
C ASN A 118 10.33 -2.48 -9.29
N PRO A 119 11.46 -2.20 -10.00
CA PRO A 119 11.78 -2.92 -11.24
C PRO A 119 12.05 -4.42 -11.02
N ALA A 120 12.63 -4.79 -9.87
CA ALA A 120 12.93 -6.17 -9.53
C ALA A 120 11.67 -6.96 -9.11
N LEU A 121 10.65 -6.31 -8.56
CA LEU A 121 9.41 -6.97 -8.13
C LEU A 121 8.71 -7.66 -9.30
N LYS A 122 8.57 -6.97 -10.43
CA LYS A 122 7.98 -7.56 -11.64
C LYS A 122 8.79 -8.78 -12.12
N LEU A 123 10.12 -8.66 -12.14
CA LEU A 123 11.00 -9.76 -12.57
C LEU A 123 10.89 -10.99 -11.66
N VAL A 124 10.81 -10.78 -10.34
CA VAL A 124 10.59 -11.85 -9.35
C VAL A 124 9.26 -12.55 -9.58
N LEU A 125 8.19 -11.79 -9.84
CA LEU A 125 6.87 -12.36 -10.11
C LEU A 125 6.85 -13.13 -11.44
N GLU A 126 7.51 -12.61 -12.48
CA GLU A 126 7.64 -13.28 -13.78
C GLU A 126 8.46 -14.57 -13.68
N ASP A 127 9.58 -14.55 -12.95
CA ASP A 127 10.40 -15.72 -12.65
C ASP A 127 9.60 -16.79 -11.87
N LEU A 128 8.88 -16.38 -10.82
CA LEU A 128 8.02 -17.29 -10.05
C LEU A 128 6.96 -17.94 -10.95
N ASN A 129 6.25 -17.12 -11.75
CA ASN A 129 5.21 -17.61 -12.65
C ASN A 129 5.79 -18.54 -13.72
N GLN A 130 6.96 -18.23 -14.27
CA GLN A 130 7.66 -19.08 -15.22
C GLN A 130 8.06 -20.42 -14.58
N SER A 131 8.62 -20.40 -13.37
CA SER A 131 8.99 -21.62 -12.65
C SER A 131 7.77 -22.50 -12.34
N ILE A 132 6.60 -21.92 -12.10
CA ILE A 132 5.37 -22.69 -11.85
C ILE A 132 4.86 -23.34 -13.15
N ASN A 133 4.90 -22.61 -14.27
CA ASN A 133 4.28 -23.05 -15.52
C ASN A 133 5.19 -23.91 -16.42
N THR A 134 6.51 -23.94 -16.16
CA THR A 134 7.45 -24.76 -16.92
C THR A 134 7.46 -26.20 -16.42
N GLN A 135 7.45 -27.18 -17.33
CA GLN A 135 7.43 -28.62 -16.97
C GLN A 135 8.61 -29.01 -16.07
N ASP A 136 9.79 -28.47 -16.36
CA ASP A 136 11.05 -28.69 -15.60
C ASP A 136 11.31 -27.62 -14.53
N GLY A 137 10.30 -26.82 -14.16
CA GLY A 137 10.43 -25.82 -13.12
C GLY A 137 10.61 -26.42 -11.72
N LEU A 138 11.16 -25.63 -10.78
CA LEU A 138 11.42 -26.10 -9.40
C LEU A 138 10.16 -26.07 -8.52
N ILE A 139 9.24 -25.15 -8.83
CA ILE A 139 8.07 -24.83 -8.01
C ILE A 139 6.83 -25.48 -8.62
N ARG A 140 6.03 -26.14 -7.77
CA ARG A 140 4.75 -26.75 -8.14
C ARG A 140 3.60 -25.76 -8.04
N GLU A 141 3.52 -25.05 -6.93
CA GLU A 141 2.50 -24.06 -6.61
C GLU A 141 3.08 -23.04 -5.63
N ALA A 142 2.61 -21.79 -5.69
CA ALA A 142 2.97 -20.76 -4.74
C ALA A 142 1.86 -19.71 -4.61
N SER A 143 1.73 -19.18 -3.40
CA SER A 143 0.80 -18.12 -3.05
C SER A 143 1.55 -16.97 -2.37
N ILE A 144 1.08 -15.75 -2.60
CA ILE A 144 1.64 -14.56 -1.99
C ILE A 144 0.93 -14.32 -0.67
N LEU A 145 1.65 -14.55 0.43
CA LEU A 145 1.14 -14.39 1.78
C LEU A 145 0.99 -12.90 2.15
N ASN A 146 1.95 -12.07 1.75
CA ASN A 146 1.96 -10.64 2.03
C ASN A 146 2.85 -9.88 1.03
N ILE A 147 2.45 -8.66 0.66
CA ILE A 147 3.35 -7.68 0.03
C ILE A 147 3.25 -6.36 0.80
N SER A 148 4.36 -5.89 1.32
CA SER A 148 4.50 -4.56 1.93
C SER A 148 5.40 -3.72 1.05
N TYR A 149 4.94 -2.58 0.54
CA TYR A 149 5.75 -1.75 -0.36
C TYR A 149 6.33 -0.54 0.37
N ASN A 150 7.38 0.05 -0.20
CA ASN A 150 8.08 1.21 0.35
C ASN A 150 8.59 1.01 1.80
N ILE A 151 9.15 -0.17 2.08
CA ILE A 151 9.80 -0.41 3.36
C ILE A 151 11.03 0.51 3.50
N LYS A 152 11.08 1.27 4.61
CA LYS A 152 12.15 2.26 4.86
C LYS A 152 13.51 1.61 5.14
N THR A 153 13.52 0.37 5.61
CA THR A 153 14.73 -0.36 5.97
C THR A 153 14.55 -1.83 5.66
N ARG A 154 15.58 -2.44 5.06
CA ARG A 154 15.62 -3.88 4.79
C ARG A 154 15.64 -4.67 6.10
N ILE A 155 14.61 -5.47 6.33
CA ILE A 155 14.42 -6.45 7.40
C ILE A 155 15.53 -7.50 7.33
N TYR A 156 15.86 -7.96 6.12
CA TYR A 156 16.95 -8.89 5.83
C TYR A 156 17.97 -8.18 4.93
N PRO A 157 18.96 -7.47 5.48
CA PRO A 157 19.89 -6.66 4.69
C PRO A 157 20.83 -7.46 3.77
N ASN A 158 20.85 -8.79 3.88
CA ASN A 158 21.55 -9.68 2.97
C ASN A 158 20.58 -10.75 2.49
N TRP A 159 20.73 -11.19 1.24
CA TRP A 159 20.02 -12.37 0.78
C TRP A 159 20.67 -13.63 1.36
N THR A 160 19.87 -14.52 1.94
CA THR A 160 20.32 -15.79 2.54
C THR A 160 19.30 -16.89 2.30
N PHE A 161 19.74 -18.14 2.28
CA PHE A 161 18.83 -19.29 2.27
C PHE A 161 19.30 -20.39 3.21
N LYS A 162 18.35 -21.22 3.66
CA LYS A 162 18.62 -22.35 4.54
C LYS A 162 17.65 -23.50 4.27
N SER A 163 18.20 -24.68 4.03
CA SER A 163 17.46 -25.94 4.06
C SER A 163 17.25 -26.40 5.50
N ILE A 164 15.99 -26.64 5.87
CA ILE A 164 15.52 -26.95 7.21
C ILE A 164 15.36 -28.46 7.35
N LYS A 165 16.04 -29.03 8.36
CA LYS A 165 16.01 -30.46 8.69
C LYS A 165 15.15 -30.68 9.94
N LEU A 166 13.85 -30.44 9.81
CA LEU A 166 12.87 -30.77 10.85
C LEU A 166 12.17 -32.09 10.51
N ALA A 167 11.70 -32.80 11.53
CA ALA A 167 10.82 -33.94 11.34
C ALA A 167 9.60 -33.53 10.51
N VAL A 168 9.13 -34.43 9.64
CA VAL A 168 7.90 -34.20 8.87
C VAL A 168 6.73 -34.25 9.87
N GLU A 169 6.15 -33.09 10.16
CA GLU A 169 4.90 -32.98 10.90
C GLU A 169 3.74 -33.47 10.02
N ASP A 170 2.60 -33.82 10.64
CA ASP A 170 1.37 -34.10 9.89
C ASP A 170 0.93 -32.82 9.15
N LEU A 171 1.30 -32.72 7.88
CA LEU A 171 1.04 -31.53 7.05
C LEU A 171 -0.45 -31.29 6.84
N ASP A 172 -1.29 -32.31 7.00
CA ASP A 172 -2.73 -32.21 6.79
C ASP A 172 -3.50 -31.90 8.08
N ALA A 173 -2.80 -31.71 9.20
CA ALA A 173 -3.37 -31.22 10.44
C ALA A 173 -4.12 -29.90 10.21
N GLN A 174 -5.39 -29.88 10.61
CA GLN A 174 -6.20 -28.66 10.54
C GLN A 174 -5.90 -27.79 11.77
N PRO A 175 -5.52 -26.51 11.57
CA PRO A 175 -5.34 -25.60 12.69
C PRO A 175 -6.68 -25.33 13.38
N ALA A 176 -6.63 -25.16 14.71
CA ALA A 176 -7.81 -24.74 15.49
C ALA A 176 -8.11 -23.24 15.35
N GLU A 177 -7.12 -22.47 14.89
CA GLU A 177 -7.16 -21.02 14.75
C GLU A 177 -7.58 -20.61 13.33
N THR A 178 -7.92 -19.33 13.13
CA THR A 178 -8.35 -18.82 11.82
C THR A 178 -7.19 -18.68 10.85
N THR A 179 -7.49 -18.67 9.54
CA THR A 179 -6.50 -18.41 8.48
C THR A 179 -5.65 -17.16 8.73
N GLU A 180 -6.26 -16.08 9.20
CA GLU A 180 -5.57 -14.84 9.53
C GLU A 180 -4.61 -15.02 10.69
N THR A 181 -5.03 -15.72 11.75
CA THR A 181 -4.21 -15.98 12.93
C THR A 181 -2.96 -16.79 12.54
N ILE A 182 -3.15 -17.81 11.71
CA ILE A 182 -2.07 -18.65 11.20
C ILE A 182 -1.11 -17.86 10.29
N ALA A 183 -1.65 -17.01 9.40
CA ALA A 183 -0.83 -16.14 8.55
C ALA A 183 0.05 -15.19 9.39
N LEU A 184 -0.51 -14.62 10.44
CA LEU A 184 0.19 -13.73 11.37
C LEU A 184 1.23 -14.46 12.22
N GLU A 185 0.97 -15.71 12.62
CA GLU A 185 1.98 -16.52 13.29
C GLU A 185 3.21 -16.73 12.39
N VAL A 186 2.97 -17.09 11.11
CA VAL A 186 4.05 -17.27 10.13
C VAL A 186 4.83 -15.99 9.91
N LEU A 187 4.15 -14.86 9.66
CA LEU A 187 4.78 -13.55 9.49
C LEU A 187 5.53 -13.09 10.76
N GLY A 188 4.95 -13.30 11.93
CA GLY A 188 5.55 -12.98 13.22
C GLY A 188 6.83 -13.78 13.49
N LYS A 189 6.85 -15.07 13.13
CA LYS A 189 8.06 -15.91 13.22
C LYS A 189 9.17 -15.42 12.30
N LEU A 190 8.85 -15.03 11.06
CA LEU A 190 9.80 -14.44 10.13
C LEU A 190 10.40 -13.13 10.69
N LEU A 191 9.59 -12.24 11.26
CA LEU A 191 10.10 -11.01 11.87
C LEU A 191 10.97 -11.26 13.11
N ARG A 192 10.59 -12.23 13.96
CA ARG A 192 11.41 -12.64 15.12
C ARG A 192 12.74 -13.24 14.69
N LEU A 193 12.76 -14.00 13.59
CA LEU A 193 13.98 -14.53 12.99
C LEU A 193 14.88 -13.41 12.44
N ALA A 194 14.30 -12.41 11.76
CA ALA A 194 15.05 -11.23 11.33
C ALA A 194 15.69 -10.47 12.50
N LYS A 195 14.92 -10.26 13.59
CA LYS A 195 15.42 -9.65 14.82
C LYS A 195 16.57 -10.46 15.42
N TYR A 196 16.42 -11.78 15.52
CA TYR A 196 17.48 -12.67 16.01
C TYR A 196 18.76 -12.54 15.17
N GLN A 197 18.65 -12.56 13.83
CA GLN A 197 19.81 -12.35 12.96
C GLN A 197 20.48 -10.98 13.16
N ALA A 198 19.70 -9.92 13.39
CA ALA A 198 20.23 -8.59 13.65
C ALA A 198 21.00 -8.54 14.97
N GLU A 199 20.49 -9.19 16.02
CA GLU A 199 21.13 -9.27 17.34
C GLU A 199 22.43 -10.09 17.31
N GLU A 200 22.46 -11.26 16.66
CA GLU A 200 23.67 -12.08 16.56
C GLU A 200 24.74 -11.45 15.67
N ARG A 201 24.36 -10.66 14.64
CA ARG A 201 25.33 -9.87 13.85
C ARG A 201 26.05 -8.83 14.68
N GLN A 202 25.41 -8.22 15.67
CA GLN A 202 26.08 -7.29 16.59
C GLN A 202 27.16 -7.99 17.42
N ARG A 203 27.11 -9.33 17.51
CA ARG A 203 28.13 -10.17 18.16
C ARG A 203 29.21 -10.69 17.18
N ASN A 204 29.29 -10.10 15.98
CA ASN A 204 30.22 -10.44 14.89
C ASN A 204 30.00 -11.83 14.24
N GLU A 205 28.81 -12.42 14.34
CA GLU A 205 28.48 -13.65 13.60
C GLU A 205 28.05 -13.33 12.15
N ARG A 206 28.48 -14.17 11.19
CA ARG A 206 28.07 -14.00 9.78
C ARG A 206 26.63 -14.52 9.59
N PRO A 207 25.82 -13.91 8.70
CA PRO A 207 24.44 -14.34 8.43
C PRO A 207 24.27 -15.85 8.15
N VAL A 208 25.21 -16.42 7.40
CA VAL A 208 25.20 -17.84 7.02
C VAL A 208 25.46 -18.74 8.22
N ASP A 209 26.33 -18.31 9.14
CA ASP A 209 26.67 -19.06 10.35
C ASP A 209 25.49 -19.04 11.34
N ILE A 210 24.79 -17.91 11.46
CA ILE A 210 23.60 -17.76 12.30
C ILE A 210 22.49 -18.74 11.89
N LEU A 211 22.30 -18.94 10.58
CA LEU A 211 21.29 -19.85 10.03
C LEU A 211 21.74 -21.32 10.02
N ALA A 212 23.04 -21.60 10.17
CA ALA A 212 23.59 -22.93 9.96
C ALA A 212 22.97 -24.00 10.89
N ASN A 213 22.63 -23.63 12.13
CA ASN A 213 22.06 -24.54 13.13
C ASN A 213 20.70 -24.06 13.69
N ILE A 214 19.99 -23.21 12.95
CA ILE A 214 18.72 -22.61 13.41
C ILE A 214 17.66 -23.68 13.75
N ASP A 215 17.66 -24.79 13.01
CA ASP A 215 16.82 -25.96 13.20
C ASP A 215 17.10 -26.73 14.51
N GLN A 216 18.30 -26.59 15.06
CA GLN A 216 18.68 -27.24 16.33
C GLN A 216 18.59 -26.29 17.53
N GLN A 217 18.96 -25.03 17.34
CA GLN A 217 19.11 -24.07 18.43
C GLN A 217 17.88 -23.21 18.65
N ARG A 218 17.15 -22.87 17.58
CA ARG A 218 16.05 -21.90 17.58
C ARG A 218 14.89 -22.34 16.68
N ALA A 219 14.54 -23.62 16.75
CA ALA A 219 13.39 -24.16 16.02
C ALA A 219 12.07 -23.43 16.36
N ASP A 220 11.98 -22.80 17.54
CA ASP A 220 10.88 -21.93 17.98
C ASP A 220 10.64 -20.73 17.05
N LEU A 221 11.68 -20.28 16.34
CA LEU A 221 11.61 -19.16 15.40
C LEU A 221 11.17 -19.59 14.00
N LEU A 222 11.10 -20.89 13.70
CA LEU A 222 10.76 -21.38 12.38
C LEU A 222 9.24 -21.50 12.21
N PRO A 223 8.68 -21.03 11.08
CA PRO A 223 7.28 -21.25 10.74
C PRO A 223 6.91 -22.74 10.78
N ASN A 224 5.72 -23.05 11.29
CA ASN A 224 5.22 -24.42 11.35
C ASN A 224 4.86 -24.92 9.93
N GLN A 225 5.22 -26.16 9.60
CA GLN A 225 5.06 -26.70 8.24
C GLN A 225 3.59 -26.97 7.89
N ALA A 226 2.79 -27.48 8.84
CA ALA A 226 1.36 -27.66 8.66
C ALA A 226 0.64 -26.32 8.45
N ASN A 227 1.06 -25.27 9.16
CA ASN A 227 0.54 -23.90 8.96
C ASN A 227 0.85 -23.37 7.55
N ILE A 228 2.08 -23.53 7.05
CA ILE A 228 2.43 -23.15 5.68
C ILE A 228 1.57 -23.93 4.66
N ASN A 229 1.43 -25.24 4.87
CA ASN A 229 0.64 -26.12 4.01
C ASN A 229 -0.84 -25.72 3.99
N TYR A 230 -1.39 -25.38 5.17
CA TYR A 230 -2.76 -24.92 5.33
C TYR A 230 -3.00 -23.60 4.60
N LEU A 231 -2.12 -22.60 4.79
CA LEU A 231 -2.20 -21.30 4.14
C LEU A 231 -2.13 -21.41 2.62
N LEU A 232 -1.24 -22.27 2.10
CA LEU A 232 -1.08 -22.48 0.66
C LEU A 232 -2.36 -23.00 -0.02
N LYS A 233 -3.21 -23.73 0.73
CA LYS A 233 -4.51 -24.25 0.26
C LYS A 233 -5.64 -23.20 0.31
N GLN A 234 -5.42 -22.02 0.90
CA GLN A 234 -6.49 -21.03 1.08
C GLN A 234 -6.69 -20.17 -0.18
N PRO A 235 -7.93 -19.99 -0.65
CA PRO A 235 -8.23 -19.23 -1.86
C PRO A 235 -8.06 -17.71 -1.69
N ILE A 236 -7.91 -17.22 -0.45
CA ILE A 236 -7.74 -15.80 -0.14
C ILE A 236 -6.39 -15.23 -0.60
N PHE A 237 -5.37 -16.08 -0.73
CA PHE A 237 -4.03 -15.65 -1.14
C PHE A 237 -3.91 -15.66 -2.67
N ARG A 238 -3.35 -14.59 -3.21
CA ARG A 238 -3.19 -14.39 -4.65
C ARG A 238 -1.98 -15.16 -5.18
N THR A 239 -2.03 -15.57 -6.43
CA THR A 239 -0.87 -16.15 -7.13
C THR A 239 -0.03 -15.05 -7.80
N ALA A 240 1.21 -15.38 -8.20
CA ALA A 240 2.01 -14.45 -9.02
C ALA A 240 1.31 -14.10 -10.35
N ASP A 241 0.59 -15.06 -10.95
CA ASP A 241 -0.15 -14.82 -12.19
C ASP A 241 -1.29 -13.81 -11.98
N ASP A 242 -2.02 -13.87 -10.85
CA ASP A 242 -3.07 -12.90 -10.50
C ASP A 242 -2.51 -11.49 -10.37
N ILE A 243 -1.33 -11.35 -9.75
CA ILE A 243 -0.66 -10.06 -9.58
C ILE A 243 -0.11 -9.56 -10.92
N LEU A 244 0.54 -10.43 -11.71
CA LEU A 244 1.06 -10.07 -13.04
C LEU A 244 -0.05 -9.70 -14.03
N LYS A 245 -1.22 -10.32 -13.94
CA LYS A 245 -2.40 -9.92 -14.69
C LYS A 245 -2.78 -8.47 -14.38
N ASN A 246 -2.62 -8.00 -13.14
CA ASN A 246 -2.83 -6.59 -12.80
C ASN A 246 -1.70 -5.68 -13.30
N TYR A 247 -0.46 -6.18 -13.42
CA TYR A 247 0.64 -5.44 -14.06
C TYR A 247 0.48 -5.32 -15.58
N LYS A 248 -0.18 -6.29 -16.24
CA LYS A 248 -0.33 -6.38 -17.71
C LYS A 248 -1.72 -5.99 -18.21
N ARG A 249 -2.66 -5.74 -17.31
CA ARG A 249 -4.01 -5.25 -17.65
C ARG A 249 -4.13 -3.80 -17.19
N PRO A 250 -4.66 -2.91 -18.05
CA PRO A 250 -5.40 -1.77 -17.52
C PRO A 250 -6.48 -2.34 -16.59
N VAL A 251 -6.54 -1.93 -15.32
CA VAL A 251 -7.41 -2.52 -14.29
C VAL A 251 -8.83 -2.63 -14.84
N ASN A 252 -9.22 -3.87 -15.12
CA ASN A 252 -10.54 -4.25 -15.64
C ASN A 252 -10.92 -5.52 -14.88
N ILE A 253 -11.38 -5.33 -13.64
CA ILE A 253 -12.09 -6.37 -12.90
C ILE A 253 -13.45 -6.50 -13.62
N ARG A 254 -13.57 -7.45 -14.55
CA ARG A 254 -14.74 -7.59 -15.44
C ARG A 254 -15.94 -8.23 -14.75
N PHE A 255 -17.10 -7.57 -14.89
CA PHE A 255 -18.38 -8.06 -15.39
C PHE A 255 -18.73 -9.56 -15.22
N GLU A 256 -19.70 -9.82 -14.34
CA GLU A 256 -20.94 -10.58 -14.55
C GLU A 256 -21.97 -9.93 -13.59
N SER A 257 -22.93 -9.13 -14.03
CA SER A 257 -24.12 -9.60 -14.72
C SER A 257 -24.53 -8.69 -15.87
N ALA A 258 -24.92 -9.33 -16.96
CA ALA A 258 -25.78 -8.72 -17.95
C ALA A 258 -27.11 -8.32 -17.29
N LEU A 259 -27.63 -7.15 -17.66
CA LEU A 259 -29.05 -6.84 -17.66
C LEU A 259 -29.79 -7.16 -16.36
N SER A 260 -29.53 -6.38 -15.32
CA SER A 260 -30.58 -6.04 -14.36
C SER A 260 -30.33 -4.65 -13.84
N SER A 261 -31.37 -3.83 -13.92
CA SER A 261 -31.48 -2.53 -13.29
C SER A 261 -31.09 -2.61 -11.82
N ASP A 262 -29.94 -2.05 -11.43
CA ASP A 262 -29.65 -1.49 -10.11
C ASP A 262 -28.38 -0.64 -10.25
N SER A 263 -28.38 0.58 -9.69
CA SER A 263 -27.28 1.53 -9.82
C SER A 263 -25.99 0.92 -9.23
N PRO A 264 -24.88 0.79 -10.00
CA PRO A 264 -23.64 0.25 -9.45
C PRO A 264 -23.10 1.17 -8.33
N SER A 265 -22.70 0.56 -7.22
CA SER A 265 -21.98 1.24 -6.12
C SER A 265 -20.74 1.93 -6.70
N ALA A 266 -20.50 3.18 -6.32
CA ALA A 266 -19.34 3.92 -6.79
C ALA A 266 -18.06 3.36 -6.16
N THR A 267 -16.96 3.43 -6.88
CA THR A 267 -15.63 3.01 -6.40
C THR A 267 -14.62 4.13 -6.61
N HIS A 268 -13.47 4.05 -5.94
CA HIS A 268 -12.35 4.95 -6.21
C HIS A 268 -11.93 4.93 -7.69
N GLU A 269 -12.00 3.75 -8.32
CA GLU A 269 -11.80 3.59 -9.76
C GLU A 269 -12.82 4.41 -10.57
N SER A 270 -14.13 4.27 -10.29
CA SER A 270 -15.16 4.99 -11.05
C SER A 270 -15.04 6.50 -10.87
N ILE A 271 -14.79 6.95 -9.64
CA ILE A 271 -14.59 8.35 -9.28
C ILE A 271 -13.40 8.93 -10.04
N THR A 272 -12.25 8.26 -9.95
CA THR A 272 -11.01 8.70 -10.60
C THR A 272 -11.17 8.75 -12.12
N ARG A 273 -11.66 7.66 -12.73
CA ARG A 273 -11.86 7.59 -14.19
C ARG A 273 -12.81 8.68 -14.68
N CYS A 274 -13.89 8.92 -13.94
CA CYS A 274 -14.88 9.92 -14.30
C CYS A 274 -14.31 11.34 -14.21
N ALA A 275 -13.54 11.66 -13.15
CA ALA A 275 -12.90 12.97 -13.01
C ALA A 275 -11.89 13.26 -14.14
N PHE A 276 -11.06 12.27 -14.51
CA PHE A 276 -10.16 12.39 -15.66
C PHE A 276 -10.91 12.57 -16.99
N ALA A 277 -12.01 11.84 -17.21
CA ALA A 277 -12.83 11.99 -18.41
C ALA A 277 -13.42 13.40 -18.53
N THR A 278 -13.93 13.96 -17.43
CA THR A 278 -14.44 15.32 -17.38
C THR A 278 -13.36 16.34 -17.76
N ILE A 279 -12.20 16.30 -17.11
CA ILE A 279 -11.13 17.29 -17.35
C ILE A 279 -10.50 17.14 -18.72
N THR A 280 -10.34 15.91 -19.21
CA THR A 280 -9.89 15.65 -20.58
C THR A 280 -10.88 16.25 -21.58
N SER A 281 -12.18 16.13 -21.33
CA SER A 281 -13.21 16.69 -22.21
C SER A 281 -13.16 18.21 -22.24
N GLU A 282 -12.97 18.87 -21.09
CA GLU A 282 -12.77 20.32 -21.00
C GLU A 282 -11.49 20.77 -21.72
N TYR A 283 -10.40 20.00 -21.59
CA TYR A 283 -9.17 20.24 -22.34
C TYR A 283 -9.38 20.11 -23.85
N ILE A 284 -10.12 19.09 -24.30
CA ILE A 284 -10.46 18.90 -25.70
C ILE A 284 -11.29 20.06 -26.26
N GLN A 285 -12.29 20.54 -25.51
CA GLN A 285 -13.08 21.70 -25.91
C GLN A 285 -12.23 22.96 -26.05
N THR A 286 -11.30 23.17 -25.13
CA THR A 286 -10.50 24.40 -25.06
C THR A 286 -9.34 24.40 -26.06
N GLN A 287 -8.56 23.33 -26.14
CA GLN A 287 -7.36 23.25 -26.98
C GLN A 287 -7.65 22.82 -28.42
N PHE A 288 -8.54 21.85 -28.63
CA PHE A 288 -8.82 21.32 -29.97
C PHE A 288 -10.09 21.90 -30.60
N GLN A 289 -10.84 22.71 -29.85
CA GLN A 289 -12.10 23.33 -30.30
C GLN A 289 -13.14 22.29 -30.78
N ILE A 290 -13.08 21.08 -30.22
CA ILE A 290 -13.99 19.98 -30.55
C ILE A 290 -15.12 19.95 -29.53
N ASN A 291 -16.36 19.98 -30.01
CA ASN A 291 -17.53 19.88 -29.14
C ASN A 291 -17.67 18.47 -28.57
N ILE A 292 -17.81 18.38 -27.25
CA ILE A 292 -18.06 17.16 -26.49
C ILE A 292 -19.10 17.49 -25.41
N THR A 293 -20.11 16.66 -25.25
CA THR A 293 -21.14 16.81 -24.22
C THR A 293 -20.64 16.16 -22.94
N ILE A 294 -20.31 16.96 -21.93
CA ILE A 294 -19.99 16.49 -20.59
C ILE A 294 -21.31 16.27 -19.83
N PRO A 295 -21.62 15.04 -19.38
CA PRO A 295 -22.85 14.78 -18.64
C PRO A 295 -22.76 15.33 -17.21
N THR A 296 -23.93 15.54 -16.58
CA THR A 296 -23.98 15.74 -15.13
C THR A 296 -23.54 14.46 -14.44
N ILE A 297 -22.48 14.55 -13.63
CA ILE A 297 -21.95 13.40 -12.89
C ILE A 297 -22.72 13.25 -11.58
N THR A 298 -23.25 12.05 -11.36
CA THR A 298 -23.93 11.65 -10.12
C THR A 298 -23.23 10.44 -9.53
N ASN A 299 -23.15 10.39 -8.19
CA ASN A 299 -22.52 9.30 -7.46
C ASN A 299 -21.06 9.03 -7.90
N GLY A 300 -20.33 10.03 -8.38
CA GLY A 300 -18.96 9.82 -8.90
C GLY A 300 -18.85 8.77 -10.02
N THR A 301 -19.92 8.56 -10.79
CA THR A 301 -19.97 7.62 -11.91
C THR A 301 -20.32 8.34 -13.21
N CYS A 302 -19.61 8.00 -14.27
CA CYS A 302 -19.84 8.51 -15.61
C CYS A 302 -20.63 7.48 -16.43
N PRO A 303 -21.65 7.89 -17.24
CA PRO A 303 -22.38 6.96 -18.07
C PRO A 303 -21.50 6.41 -19.21
N SER A 304 -21.70 5.14 -19.60
CA SER A 304 -20.92 4.51 -20.68
C SER A 304 -20.99 5.26 -22.01
N SER A 305 -22.10 5.95 -22.28
CA SER A 305 -22.27 6.81 -23.46
C SER A 305 -21.25 7.95 -23.53
N PHE A 306 -20.79 8.46 -22.39
CA PHE A 306 -19.76 9.49 -22.32
C PHE A 306 -18.41 8.97 -22.79
N PHE A 307 -17.99 7.78 -22.33
CA PHE A 307 -16.73 7.17 -22.78
C PHE A 307 -16.77 6.75 -24.25
N ILE A 308 -17.92 6.31 -24.76
CA ILE A 308 -18.11 6.02 -26.20
C ILE A 308 -17.92 7.29 -27.03
N GLN A 309 -18.51 8.41 -26.59
CA GLN A 309 -18.36 9.71 -27.25
C GLN A 309 -16.90 10.19 -27.19
N LEU A 310 -16.28 10.12 -26.01
CA LEU A 310 -14.89 10.51 -25.85
C LEU A 310 -13.99 9.71 -26.81
N LYS A 311 -14.12 8.37 -26.84
CA LYS A 311 -13.36 7.50 -27.74
C LYS A 311 -13.53 7.84 -29.22
N SER A 312 -14.73 8.26 -29.66
CA SER A 312 -14.98 8.62 -31.06
C SER A 312 -14.33 9.94 -31.49
N ILE A 313 -13.97 10.80 -30.52
CA ILE A 313 -13.30 12.08 -30.77
C ILE A 313 -11.78 11.94 -30.88
N PHE A 314 -11.17 10.94 -30.22
CA PHE A 314 -9.71 10.78 -30.22
C PHE A 314 -9.04 10.70 -31.61
N PRO A 315 -9.64 10.11 -32.66
CA PRO A 315 -9.06 10.18 -34.01
C PRO A 315 -8.95 11.61 -34.56
N GLN A 316 -9.78 12.56 -34.10
CA GLN A 316 -9.73 13.96 -34.51
C GLN A 316 -8.60 14.72 -33.80
N ILE A 317 -8.40 14.50 -32.50
CA ILE A 317 -7.29 15.14 -31.76
C ILE A 317 -5.94 14.59 -32.22
N GLN A 318 -5.87 13.30 -32.58
CA GLN A 318 -4.64 12.68 -33.08
C GLN A 318 -4.15 13.30 -34.39
N LYS A 319 -5.07 13.73 -35.28
CA LYS A 319 -4.73 14.47 -36.51
C LYS A 319 -4.08 15.83 -36.22
N GLN A 320 -4.26 16.36 -35.01
CA GLN A 320 -3.72 17.65 -34.57
C GLN A 320 -2.49 17.47 -33.66
N GLY A 321 -1.91 16.27 -33.60
CA GLY A 321 -0.73 15.97 -32.79
C GLY A 321 -1.02 15.48 -31.37
N GLY A 322 -2.29 15.26 -31.01
CA GLY A 322 -2.68 14.71 -29.71
C GLY A 322 -2.42 13.20 -29.57
N ASN A 323 -2.45 12.71 -28.33
CA ASN A 323 -2.27 11.31 -27.99
C ASN A 323 -3.45 10.41 -28.44
N SER A 324 -3.18 9.11 -28.54
CA SER A 324 -4.20 8.10 -28.87
C SER A 324 -5.13 7.80 -27.69
N TYR A 325 -6.33 7.28 -27.96
CA TYR A 325 -7.27 6.86 -26.90
C TYR A 325 -6.68 5.75 -26.04
N SER A 326 -5.92 4.84 -26.65
CA SER A 326 -5.19 3.78 -25.94
C SER A 326 -4.15 4.34 -24.99
N THR A 327 -3.40 5.37 -25.40
CA THR A 327 -2.42 6.03 -24.52
C THR A 327 -3.12 6.64 -23.33
N TRP A 328 -4.19 7.40 -23.57
CA TRP A 328 -4.96 8.07 -22.53
C TRP A 328 -5.57 7.08 -21.52
N ILE A 329 -6.24 6.03 -21.99
CA ILE A 329 -6.87 5.06 -21.08
C ILE A 329 -5.84 4.26 -20.29
N ASN A 330 -4.70 3.88 -20.92
CA ASN A 330 -3.62 3.18 -20.22
C ASN A 330 -3.02 4.04 -19.10
N THR A 331 -2.82 5.34 -19.33
CA THR A 331 -2.35 6.27 -18.29
C THR A 331 -3.33 6.36 -17.13
N ILE A 332 -4.63 6.49 -17.41
CA ILE A 332 -5.65 6.56 -16.35
C ILE A 332 -5.74 5.25 -15.57
N ASP A 333 -5.67 4.10 -16.26
CA ASP A 333 -5.71 2.80 -15.60
C ASP A 333 -4.44 2.55 -14.76
N TYR A 334 -3.29 3.12 -15.14
CA TYR A 334 -2.08 3.15 -14.31
C TYR A 334 -2.30 3.96 -13.03
N ILE A 335 -2.86 5.17 -13.14
CA ILE A 335 -3.19 6.04 -11.99
C ILE A 335 -4.20 5.36 -11.06
N ILE A 336 -5.25 4.73 -11.63
CA ILE A 336 -6.24 3.95 -10.88
C ILE A 336 -5.59 2.76 -10.18
N GLY A 337 -4.64 2.09 -10.83
CA GLY A 337 -3.85 1.02 -10.22
C GLY A 337 -3.13 1.50 -8.96
N PHE A 338 -2.46 2.65 -9.02
CA PHE A 338 -1.75 3.22 -7.86
C PHE A 338 -2.66 3.84 -6.80
N ASN A 339 -3.87 4.26 -7.18
CA ASN A 339 -4.92 4.59 -6.25
C ASN A 339 -5.32 3.32 -5.45
N ALA A 340 -5.80 2.28 -6.12
CA ALA A 340 -6.25 1.04 -5.48
C ALA A 340 -5.14 0.31 -4.71
N LEU A 341 -3.88 0.47 -5.11
CA LEU A 341 -2.75 -0.11 -4.42
C LEU A 341 -2.58 0.44 -3.00
N VAL A 342 -3.04 1.65 -2.67
CA VAL A 342 -2.94 2.20 -1.30
C VAL A 342 -3.64 1.28 -0.29
N ASP A 343 -4.84 0.76 -0.60
CA ASP A 343 -5.57 -0.21 0.26
C ASP A 343 -4.84 -1.53 0.51
N VAL A 344 -3.86 -1.86 -0.33
CA VAL A 344 -3.10 -3.10 -0.23
C VAL A 344 -1.74 -2.85 0.42
N VAL A 345 -1.07 -1.79 -0.04
CA VAL A 345 0.32 -1.47 0.30
C VAL A 345 0.43 -0.77 1.65
N GLU A 346 -0.51 0.14 1.91
CA GLU A 346 -0.48 1.09 3.02
C GLU A 346 -1.67 0.88 3.96
N GLN A 347 -2.31 -0.29 3.87
CA GLN A 347 -3.56 -0.68 4.55
C GLN A 347 -3.61 -0.36 6.04
N THR A 348 -2.49 -0.49 6.76
CA THR A 348 -2.42 -0.27 8.21
C THR A 348 -1.99 1.14 8.59
N ASP A 349 -1.64 1.97 7.61
CA ASP A 349 -1.20 3.33 7.84
C ASP A 349 -2.40 4.27 7.83
N GLU A 350 -2.86 4.59 9.03
CA GLU A 350 -4.06 5.39 9.28
C GLU A 350 -4.07 6.70 8.50
N SER A 351 -2.89 7.32 8.34
CA SER A 351 -2.75 8.60 7.65
C SER A 351 -2.83 8.51 6.12
N ARG A 352 -2.85 7.31 5.54
CA ARG A 352 -3.14 7.10 4.10
C ARG A 352 -4.61 6.86 3.82
N HIS A 353 -5.39 6.57 4.87
CA HIS A 353 -6.81 6.23 4.82
C HIS A 353 -7.71 7.19 5.61
N PHE A 354 -7.14 8.27 6.17
CA PHE A 354 -7.83 9.17 7.09
C PHE A 354 -8.42 8.48 8.35
N ASP A 355 -7.92 7.31 8.70
CA ASP A 355 -8.37 6.57 9.86
C ASP A 355 -7.85 7.18 11.17
N SER A 356 -8.47 6.79 12.28
CA SER A 356 -8.03 7.09 13.65
C SER A 356 -7.76 8.58 13.92
N GLU A 357 -8.56 9.45 13.29
CA GLU A 357 -8.47 10.92 13.40
C GLU A 357 -7.10 11.49 12.97
N SER A 358 -6.38 10.80 12.07
CA SER A 358 -5.05 11.18 11.54
C SER A 358 -5.05 12.38 10.57
N PHE A 359 -6.06 13.26 10.65
CA PHE A 359 -6.34 14.33 9.69
C PHE A 359 -5.14 15.21 9.31
N ILE A 360 -4.33 15.61 10.31
CA ILE A 360 -3.14 16.45 10.07
C ILE A 360 -2.13 15.69 9.21
N ALA A 361 -1.76 14.48 9.63
CA ALA A 361 -0.79 13.66 8.92
C ALA A 361 -1.28 13.29 7.51
N ALA A 362 -2.55 12.93 7.37
CA ALA A 362 -3.15 12.61 6.08
C ALA A 362 -3.18 13.81 5.13
N SER A 363 -3.53 15.01 5.62
CA SER A 363 -3.46 16.23 4.81
C SER A 363 -2.03 16.57 4.37
N GLN A 364 -1.02 16.34 5.23
CA GLN A 364 0.39 16.51 4.89
C GLN A 364 0.85 15.51 3.81
N ILE A 365 0.39 14.26 3.89
CA ILE A 365 0.71 13.21 2.90
C ILE A 365 0.15 13.57 1.53
N ILE A 366 -1.10 14.04 1.47
CA ILE A 366 -1.69 14.52 0.22
C ILE A 366 -0.81 15.61 -0.40
N LEU A 367 -0.42 16.62 0.38
CA LEU A 367 0.42 17.71 -0.13
C LEU A 367 1.81 17.23 -0.57
N ALA A 368 2.44 16.35 0.20
CA ALA A 368 3.76 15.82 -0.13
C ALA A 368 3.72 14.98 -1.41
N ARG A 369 2.75 14.08 -1.55
CA ARG A 369 2.57 13.26 -2.77
C ARG A 369 2.22 14.12 -3.98
N TYR A 370 1.33 15.10 -3.80
CA TYR A 370 0.98 16.04 -4.86
C TYR A 370 2.19 16.82 -5.36
N LYS A 371 3.04 17.29 -4.43
CA LYS A 371 4.30 17.94 -4.78
C LYS A 371 5.24 17.03 -5.57
N ILE A 372 5.40 15.77 -5.14
CA ILE A 372 6.22 14.80 -5.88
C ILE A 372 5.65 14.58 -7.28
N ALA A 373 4.32 14.48 -7.42
CA ALA A 373 3.69 14.31 -8.73
C ALA A 373 4.02 15.49 -9.68
N ILE A 374 3.89 16.74 -9.20
CA ILE A 374 4.23 17.95 -9.97
C ILE A 374 5.73 17.99 -10.31
N ASP A 375 6.60 17.78 -9.33
CA ASP A 375 8.05 17.86 -9.53
C ASP A 375 8.53 16.76 -10.52
N SER A 376 7.94 15.57 -10.46
CA SER A 376 8.20 14.46 -11.39
C SER A 376 7.73 14.80 -12.80
N LEU A 377 6.53 15.35 -12.94
CA LEU A 377 5.98 15.77 -14.23
C LEU A 377 6.84 16.85 -14.90
N ASN A 378 7.30 17.85 -14.12
CA ASN A 378 8.21 18.89 -14.60
C ASN A 378 9.59 18.35 -15.04
N SER A 379 9.96 17.17 -14.54
CA SER A 379 11.20 16.48 -14.88
C SER A 379 10.99 15.41 -15.97
N SER A 380 9.80 15.38 -16.60
CA SER A 380 9.40 14.36 -17.58
C SER A 380 9.37 12.92 -17.05
N ASP A 381 9.30 12.75 -15.72
CA ASP A 381 9.11 11.46 -15.06
C ASP A 381 7.61 11.20 -14.90
N TYR A 382 7.00 10.78 -16.02
CA TYR A 382 5.56 10.56 -16.11
C TYR A 382 5.08 9.40 -15.23
N ASP A 383 5.88 8.35 -15.07
CA ASP A 383 5.52 7.18 -14.26
C ASP A 383 5.43 7.54 -12.78
N ASN A 384 6.42 8.25 -12.22
CA ASN A 384 6.34 8.73 -10.84
C ASN A 384 5.23 9.78 -10.67
N SER A 385 5.04 10.68 -11.64
CA SER A 385 3.93 11.63 -11.61
C SER A 385 2.58 10.90 -11.46
N ASN A 386 2.33 9.93 -12.33
CA ASN A 386 1.07 9.19 -12.36
C ASN A 386 0.88 8.30 -11.10
N GLU A 387 1.94 7.64 -10.63
CA GLU A 387 1.90 6.85 -9.40
C GLU A 387 1.52 7.71 -8.20
N TYR A 388 2.22 8.82 -7.99
CA TYR A 388 1.99 9.68 -6.84
C TYR A 388 0.65 10.40 -6.92
N PHE A 389 0.20 10.74 -8.12
CA PHE A 389 -1.12 11.29 -8.31
C PHE A 389 -2.22 10.26 -7.97
N GLY A 390 -2.06 9.00 -8.35
CA GLY A 390 -2.99 7.93 -7.94
C GLY A 390 -3.06 7.78 -6.41
N LYS A 391 -1.91 7.83 -5.73
CA LYS A 391 -1.84 7.81 -4.27
C LYS A 391 -2.46 9.04 -3.60
N VAL A 392 -2.44 10.20 -4.27
CA VAL A 392 -3.16 11.40 -3.82
C VAL A 392 -4.66 11.19 -3.89
N THR A 393 -5.17 10.71 -5.04
CA THR A 393 -6.62 10.55 -5.22
C THR A 393 -7.21 9.53 -4.26
N HIS A 394 -6.46 8.47 -3.91
CA HIS A 394 -6.92 7.47 -2.93
C HIS A 394 -7.17 8.09 -1.56
N THR A 395 -6.12 8.65 -0.96
CA THR A 395 -6.22 9.26 0.38
C THR A 395 -7.23 10.42 0.40
N LEU A 396 -7.35 11.16 -0.70
CA LEU A 396 -8.37 12.21 -0.85
C LEU A 396 -9.80 11.66 -0.83
N GLN A 397 -10.04 10.51 -1.48
CA GLN A 397 -11.36 9.88 -1.58
C GLN A 397 -11.76 9.23 -0.24
N ASP A 398 -10.82 8.57 0.43
CA ASP A 398 -11.01 7.94 1.75
C ASP A 398 -11.49 8.92 2.82
N PHE A 399 -11.08 10.19 2.74
CA PHE A 399 -11.59 11.23 3.64
C PHE A 399 -13.13 11.26 3.69
N TYR A 400 -13.79 11.11 2.54
CA TYR A 400 -15.25 11.23 2.45
C TYR A 400 -15.98 9.96 2.86
N SER A 401 -15.34 8.80 2.77
CA SER A 401 -15.89 7.52 3.22
C SER A 401 -15.63 7.26 4.69
N HIS A 402 -14.47 7.65 5.23
CA HIS A 402 -14.01 7.27 6.56
C HIS A 402 -14.17 8.36 7.63
N SER A 403 -14.49 9.60 7.26
CA SER A 403 -14.80 10.69 8.21
C SER A 403 -16.31 10.91 8.41
N ASN A 404 -16.68 11.76 9.38
CA ASN A 404 -18.05 12.26 9.53
C ASN A 404 -18.40 13.45 8.62
N TRP A 405 -17.61 13.76 7.58
CA TRP A 405 -17.82 14.96 6.75
C TRP A 405 -19.24 15.06 6.17
N ILE A 406 -19.79 13.93 5.71
CA ILE A 406 -21.12 13.86 5.09
C ILE A 406 -22.24 13.91 6.14
N GLU A 407 -22.00 13.33 7.32
CA GLU A 407 -22.85 13.35 8.50
C GLU A 407 -23.00 14.77 9.05
N LEU A 408 -21.95 15.60 8.93
CA LEU A 408 -21.97 17.04 9.19
C LEU A 408 -22.77 17.84 8.13
N ASN A 409 -23.48 17.14 7.24
CA ASN A 409 -24.29 17.70 6.17
C ASN A 409 -23.49 18.47 5.11
N ASN A 410 -22.16 18.29 5.05
CA ASN A 410 -21.37 18.85 3.97
C ASN A 410 -21.57 18.05 2.69
N ARG A 411 -21.67 18.76 1.56
CA ARG A 411 -21.78 18.17 0.21
C ARG A 411 -20.71 18.67 -0.74
N GLU A 412 -19.98 19.72 -0.34
CA GLU A 412 -18.86 20.28 -1.07
C GLU A 412 -17.52 19.72 -0.56
N PRO A 413 -16.46 19.73 -1.38
CA PRO A 413 -15.13 19.34 -0.96
C PRO A 413 -14.63 20.16 0.23
N GLN A 414 -13.91 19.51 1.15
CA GLN A 414 -13.23 20.21 2.23
C GLN A 414 -12.22 21.20 1.63
N GLN A 415 -12.21 22.44 2.13
CA GLN A 415 -11.54 23.57 1.47
C GLN A 415 -10.00 23.50 1.51
N ASP A 416 -9.45 23.02 2.63
CA ASP A 416 -8.01 22.87 2.88
C ASP A 416 -7.43 21.62 2.21
N LEU A 417 -8.22 20.57 2.03
CA LEU A 417 -7.75 19.27 1.56
C LEU A 417 -7.19 19.36 0.13
N GLY A 418 -5.89 19.07 -0.02
CA GLY A 418 -5.15 19.23 -1.28
C GLY A 418 -4.51 20.61 -1.48
N ILE A 419 -4.68 21.56 -0.55
CA ILE A 419 -4.17 22.93 -0.62
C ILE A 419 -3.33 23.28 0.62
N ASN A 420 -3.86 23.02 1.81
CA ASN A 420 -3.26 23.35 3.11
C ASN A 420 -3.30 22.14 4.05
N ASN A 421 -2.47 22.18 5.10
CA ASN A 421 -2.60 21.26 6.21
C ASN A 421 -3.91 21.53 6.96
N MET A 422 -4.62 20.48 7.35
CA MET A 422 -5.77 20.61 8.22
C MET A 422 -5.33 21.04 9.63
N THR A 423 -6.22 21.73 10.36
CA THR A 423 -5.90 22.31 11.66
C THR A 423 -6.81 21.74 12.76
N SER A 424 -6.26 21.62 13.98
CA SER A 424 -6.94 20.99 15.11
C SER A 424 -8.25 21.67 15.53
N ALA A 425 -8.44 22.95 15.18
CA ALA A 425 -9.66 23.70 15.44
C ALA A 425 -10.91 23.10 14.76
N GLN A 426 -10.73 22.28 13.72
CA GLN A 426 -11.81 21.62 12.99
C GLN A 426 -12.22 20.28 13.59
N PHE A 427 -11.44 19.70 14.52
CA PHE A 427 -11.59 18.30 14.95
C PHE A 427 -12.35 18.17 16.28
N ALA A 428 -13.06 17.06 16.43
CA ALA A 428 -13.62 16.69 17.73
C ALA A 428 -12.48 16.35 18.71
N ALA A 429 -12.53 16.92 19.92
CA ALA A 429 -11.50 16.62 20.92
C ALA A 429 -11.46 15.11 21.26
N PRO A 430 -10.30 14.56 21.69
CA PRO A 430 -10.18 13.13 21.97
C PRO A 430 -11.16 12.60 23.03
N THR A 431 -11.58 13.46 23.97
CA THR A 431 -12.53 13.13 25.04
C THR A 431 -14.00 13.28 24.64
N VAL A 432 -14.29 13.84 23.46
CA VAL A 432 -15.66 14.03 22.98
C VAL A 432 -16.13 12.71 22.37
N ARG A 433 -17.24 12.19 22.90
CA ARG A 433 -17.94 11.02 22.34
C ARG A 433 -18.53 11.41 20.99
N THR A 434 -17.95 10.87 19.93
CA THR A 434 -18.41 11.10 18.56
C THR A 434 -19.34 10.00 18.07
N CYS A 435 -19.26 8.81 18.65
CA CYS A 435 -20.16 7.69 18.35
C CYS A 435 -20.82 7.09 19.61
N THR A 436 -22.00 6.48 19.44
CA THR A 436 -22.63 5.59 20.42
C THR A 436 -22.73 4.17 19.88
N ASN A 437 -23.09 3.22 20.74
CA ASN A 437 -23.21 1.83 20.31
C ASN A 437 -24.34 1.68 19.30
N CYS A 438 -24.01 1.07 18.18
CA CYS A 438 -25.00 0.66 17.21
C CYS A 438 -25.93 -0.41 17.80
N SER A 439 -27.24 -0.16 17.76
CA SER A 439 -28.26 -1.08 18.27
C SER A 439 -28.40 -2.36 17.42
N THR A 440 -28.01 -2.30 16.15
CA THR A 440 -28.07 -3.42 15.19
C THR A 440 -26.77 -4.22 15.12
N GLY A 441 -25.77 -3.90 15.94
CA GLY A 441 -24.47 -4.58 15.97
C GLY A 441 -23.44 -4.00 14.99
N THR A 442 -22.47 -4.81 14.56
CA THR A 442 -21.30 -4.34 13.77
C THR A 442 -21.38 -4.64 12.27
N ASN A 443 -22.40 -5.36 11.83
CA ASN A 443 -22.50 -5.88 10.46
C ASN A 443 -23.81 -5.45 9.76
N ALA A 444 -24.42 -4.35 10.23
CA ALA A 444 -25.66 -3.82 9.70
C ALA A 444 -25.60 -2.29 9.59
N ILE A 445 -26.38 -1.73 8.66
CA ILE A 445 -26.54 -0.29 8.50
C ILE A 445 -27.01 0.32 9.84
N CYS A 446 -26.35 1.40 10.25
CA CYS A 446 -26.56 2.05 11.53
C CYS A 446 -26.61 3.57 11.40
N PRO A 447 -27.77 4.17 11.14
CA PRO A 447 -27.84 5.62 10.94
C PRO A 447 -27.65 6.47 12.20
N SER A 448 -27.76 5.87 13.38
CA SER A 448 -27.85 6.58 14.66
C SER A 448 -26.60 6.53 15.53
N ASN A 449 -25.57 5.78 15.13
CA ASN A 449 -24.39 5.57 15.97
C ASN A 449 -23.38 6.71 15.89
N ASN A 450 -23.47 7.66 14.95
CA ASN A 450 -22.74 8.93 15.04
C ASN A 450 -23.58 9.96 15.80
N CYS A 451 -23.05 10.43 16.93
CA CYS A 451 -23.83 11.11 17.96
C CYS A 451 -23.40 12.55 18.24
N THR A 452 -22.44 13.07 17.47
CA THR A 452 -22.09 14.49 17.55
C THR A 452 -21.91 15.10 16.17
N LEU A 453 -22.43 16.32 16.02
CA LEU A 453 -22.10 17.22 14.92
C LEU A 453 -21.00 18.21 15.32
N ALA A 454 -20.47 18.11 16.55
CA ALA A 454 -19.44 19.00 17.05
C ALA A 454 -18.03 18.48 16.68
N GLY A 455 -17.53 18.95 15.55
CA GLY A 455 -16.17 18.69 15.07
C GLY A 455 -16.03 17.45 14.19
N LEU A 456 -14.91 17.39 13.48
CA LEU A 456 -14.56 16.29 12.59
C LEU A 456 -14.03 15.07 13.37
N THR A 457 -14.48 13.88 13.01
CA THR A 457 -14.01 12.57 13.52
C THR A 457 -13.87 11.62 12.33
N SER A 458 -13.05 10.58 12.48
CA SER A 458 -13.01 9.46 11.53
C SER A 458 -13.02 8.13 12.23
N GLY A 459 -13.20 7.07 11.44
CA GLY A 459 -13.20 5.70 11.93
C GLY A 459 -11.82 5.26 12.38
N TYR A 460 -11.71 4.72 13.59
CA TYR A 460 -10.50 4.04 14.03
C TYR A 460 -10.45 2.65 13.40
N PHE A 461 -9.36 2.34 12.71
CA PHE A 461 -9.17 1.06 12.02
C PHE A 461 -7.92 0.35 12.53
N LYS A 462 -8.06 -0.96 12.81
CA LYS A 462 -6.91 -1.84 13.06
C LYS A 462 -7.21 -3.23 12.54
N LEU A 463 -6.24 -3.84 11.84
CA LEU A 463 -6.32 -5.26 11.48
C LEU A 463 -6.20 -6.19 12.69
N LEU A 464 -5.48 -5.75 13.74
CA LEU A 464 -5.25 -6.51 14.97
C LEU A 464 -5.45 -5.65 16.21
N THR A 465 -5.89 -6.26 17.29
CA THR A 465 -6.03 -5.60 18.59
C THR A 465 -4.65 -5.20 19.13
N ASP A 466 -4.33 -3.91 19.03
CA ASP A 466 -3.10 -3.35 19.56
C ASP A 466 -3.25 -2.94 21.03
N ILE A 467 -2.23 -3.19 21.85
CA ILE A 467 -2.20 -2.85 23.28
C ILE A 467 -1.82 -1.38 23.49
N ILE A 468 -1.24 -0.73 22.47
CA ILE A 468 -0.60 0.60 22.57
C ILE A 468 -1.51 1.73 22.04
N HIS A 469 -2.28 1.50 20.96
CA HIS A 469 -3.16 2.49 20.34
C HIS A 469 -4.61 2.01 20.32
N LYS A 470 -5.23 1.97 21.50
CA LYS A 470 -6.62 1.57 21.67
C LYS A 470 -7.56 2.67 21.17
N LYS A 471 -8.55 2.31 20.35
CA LYS A 471 -9.69 3.17 20.02
C LYS A 471 -10.24 3.82 21.30
N PRO A 472 -10.24 5.17 21.42
CA PRO A 472 -10.74 5.83 22.61
C PRO A 472 -12.24 5.58 22.83
N VAL A 473 -12.65 5.58 24.09
CA VAL A 473 -14.04 5.35 24.49
C VAL A 473 -14.94 6.40 23.83
N GLY A 474 -16.04 5.95 23.23
CA GLY A 474 -16.97 6.82 22.53
C GLY A 474 -16.52 7.31 21.15
N LYS A 475 -15.37 6.88 20.63
CA LYS A 475 -14.97 7.15 19.24
C LYS A 475 -15.49 6.08 18.29
N CYS A 476 -15.70 6.50 17.04
CA CYS A 476 -16.18 5.64 15.97
C CYS A 476 -15.08 4.67 15.54
N SER A 477 -15.41 3.40 15.38
CA SER A 477 -14.61 2.48 14.55
C SER A 477 -14.76 2.86 13.07
N HIS A 478 -13.86 2.35 12.25
CA HIS A 478 -14.09 2.32 10.81
C HIS A 478 -15.29 1.42 10.50
N GLY A 479 -15.30 0.22 11.07
CA GLY A 479 -16.29 -0.82 10.82
C GLY A 479 -15.83 -1.80 9.74
N GLY A 480 -16.74 -2.68 9.31
CA GLY A 480 -16.45 -3.71 8.32
C GLY A 480 -15.80 -4.98 8.90
N THR A 481 -15.52 -5.94 8.04
CA THR A 481 -15.12 -7.28 8.48
C THR A 481 -13.75 -7.30 9.17
N PHE A 482 -12.81 -6.49 8.67
CA PHE A 482 -11.40 -6.50 9.09
C PHE A 482 -11.03 -5.51 10.19
N ASP A 483 -11.97 -4.67 10.64
CA ASP A 483 -11.72 -3.74 11.74
C ASP A 483 -11.86 -4.44 13.11
N ALA A 484 -10.72 -4.74 13.74
CA ALA A 484 -10.64 -5.33 15.07
C ALA A 484 -11.20 -4.41 16.17
N THR A 485 -11.39 -3.11 15.88
CA THR A 485 -11.89 -2.15 16.86
C THR A 485 -13.42 -2.03 16.90
N LYS A 486 -14.14 -2.61 15.92
CA LYS A 486 -15.60 -2.46 15.75
C LYS A 486 -16.48 -2.90 16.93
N ASN A 487 -15.95 -3.80 17.77
CA ASN A 487 -16.63 -4.31 18.97
C ASN A 487 -16.30 -3.51 20.23
N ASN A 488 -15.35 -2.57 20.18
CA ASN A 488 -15.01 -1.71 21.32
C ASN A 488 -15.98 -0.53 21.38
N ASP A 489 -16.28 -0.01 22.58
CA ASP A 489 -17.12 1.19 22.71
C ASP A 489 -16.52 2.39 21.94
N ALA A 490 -17.28 3.10 21.10
CA ALA A 490 -18.63 2.78 20.64
C ALA A 490 -18.65 1.66 19.56
N ILE A 491 -19.57 0.69 19.70
CA ILE A 491 -19.78 -0.45 18.79
C ILE A 491 -20.35 0.04 17.45
N GLY A 492 -19.87 -0.52 16.34
CA GLY A 492 -20.37 -0.22 14.99
C GLY A 492 -19.24 0.29 14.08
N GLY A 493 -19.45 1.44 13.45
CA GLY A 493 -18.45 2.11 12.62
C GLY A 493 -19.03 3.30 11.86
N ILE A 494 -18.24 3.94 11.02
CA ILE A 494 -18.64 5.15 10.28
C ILE A 494 -18.40 5.04 8.76
N ASN A 495 -17.83 3.92 8.28
CA ASN A 495 -17.43 3.80 6.88
C ASN A 495 -18.61 3.81 5.89
N LYS A 496 -18.36 4.35 4.71
CA LYS A 496 -19.33 4.55 3.61
C LYS A 496 -18.84 3.92 2.31
N ASP A 497 -17.92 2.95 2.39
CA ASP A 497 -17.17 2.40 1.25
C ASP A 497 -18.10 1.75 0.23
N THR A 498 -19.19 1.15 0.72
CA THR A 498 -20.24 0.55 -0.09
C THR A 498 -21.62 0.93 0.44
N VAL A 499 -22.65 0.72 -0.37
CA VAL A 499 -24.06 0.88 0.05
C VAL A 499 -24.45 -0.03 1.23
N ASP A 500 -23.73 -1.13 1.43
CA ASP A 500 -23.96 -2.10 2.51
C ASP A 500 -23.09 -1.85 3.76
N SER A 501 -22.22 -0.82 3.71
CA SER A 501 -21.40 -0.43 4.86
C SER A 501 -22.25 0.09 6.02
N ILE A 502 -21.68 0.21 7.22
CA ILE A 502 -22.44 0.63 8.41
C ILE A 502 -23.11 2.00 8.18
N HIS A 503 -22.44 2.91 7.47
CA HIS A 503 -23.02 4.18 7.02
C HIS A 503 -23.36 4.22 5.52
N GLY A 504 -23.56 3.07 4.88
CA GLY A 504 -23.76 2.96 3.42
C GLY A 504 -24.94 3.78 2.86
N PHE A 505 -25.90 4.18 3.69
CA PHE A 505 -26.96 5.14 3.33
C PHE A 505 -26.42 6.54 2.93
N LEU A 506 -25.16 6.84 3.27
CA LEU A 506 -24.42 8.05 2.88
C LEU A 506 -23.37 7.78 1.79
N HIS A 507 -23.30 6.57 1.24
CA HIS A 507 -22.36 6.22 0.18
C HIS A 507 -22.48 7.15 -1.04
N VAL A 508 -23.71 7.40 -1.51
CA VAL A 508 -23.95 8.26 -2.68
C VAL A 508 -23.47 9.71 -2.49
N PRO A 509 -23.86 10.43 -1.42
CA PRO A 509 -23.32 11.76 -1.18
C PRO A 509 -21.81 11.75 -0.93
N ALA A 510 -21.24 10.73 -0.27
CA ALA A 510 -19.80 10.60 -0.09
C ALA A 510 -19.05 10.47 -1.42
N ALA A 511 -19.48 9.55 -2.28
CA ALA A 511 -18.88 9.34 -3.60
C ALA A 511 -19.01 10.57 -4.51
N GLN A 512 -20.14 11.28 -4.45
CA GLN A 512 -20.31 12.53 -5.17
C GLN A 512 -19.32 13.61 -4.69
N THR A 513 -19.18 13.80 -3.39
CA THR A 513 -18.23 14.79 -2.85
C THR A 513 -16.78 14.39 -3.11
N ALA A 514 -16.46 13.09 -3.05
CA ALA A 514 -15.15 12.55 -3.42
C ALA A 514 -14.82 12.80 -4.90
N TYR A 515 -15.79 12.68 -5.81
CA TYR A 515 -15.65 13.09 -7.21
C TYR A 515 -15.36 14.57 -7.36
N LEU A 516 -16.14 15.44 -6.69
CA LEU A 516 -15.91 16.89 -6.74
C LEU A 516 -14.52 17.27 -6.23
N ALA A 517 -14.04 16.60 -5.18
CA ALA A 517 -12.71 16.80 -4.63
C ALA A 517 -11.61 16.32 -5.60
N THR A 518 -11.80 15.14 -6.20
CA THR A 518 -10.87 14.58 -7.20
C THR A 518 -10.79 15.47 -8.44
N TYR A 519 -11.93 15.99 -8.91
CA TYR A 519 -12.00 16.96 -9.99
C TYR A 519 -11.27 18.26 -9.62
N LYS A 520 -11.51 18.82 -8.42
CA LYS A 520 -10.84 20.04 -7.94
C LYS A 520 -9.32 19.90 -7.92
N ILE A 521 -8.79 18.80 -7.39
CA ILE A 521 -7.33 18.61 -7.30
C ILE A 521 -6.70 18.36 -8.68
N LEU A 522 -7.42 17.69 -9.59
CA LEU A 522 -6.97 17.53 -10.97
C LEU A 522 -6.96 18.86 -11.74
N LEU A 523 -7.97 19.71 -11.56
CA LEU A 523 -7.98 21.06 -12.14
C LEU A 523 -6.80 21.90 -11.62
N GLN A 524 -6.50 21.80 -10.32
CA GLN A 524 -5.33 22.43 -9.74
C GLN A 524 -4.05 21.88 -10.37
N PHE A 525 -3.94 20.56 -10.51
CA PHE A 525 -2.79 19.90 -11.17
C PHE A 525 -2.62 20.43 -12.59
N ARG A 526 -3.69 20.46 -13.39
CA ARG A 526 -3.69 21.00 -14.76
C ARG A 526 -3.20 22.44 -14.83
N SER A 527 -3.69 23.32 -13.96
CA SER A 527 -3.31 24.72 -14.00
C SER A 527 -1.84 24.99 -13.62
N GLN A 528 -1.20 24.11 -12.84
CA GLN A 528 0.18 24.29 -12.39
C GLN A 528 1.24 23.84 -13.41
N VAL A 529 0.94 22.85 -14.26
CA VAL A 529 1.91 22.33 -15.25
C VAL A 529 1.79 22.95 -16.65
N LEU A 530 0.84 23.89 -16.84
CA LEU A 530 0.49 24.51 -18.12
C LEU A 530 0.04 23.47 -19.18
N ASP A 531 -0.82 23.88 -20.11
CA ASP A 531 -1.41 22.99 -21.13
C ASP A 531 -0.35 22.41 -22.12
N THR A 532 0.94 22.72 -21.97
CA THR A 532 2.03 22.22 -22.83
C THR A 532 2.53 20.81 -22.49
N LEU A 533 2.14 20.25 -21.34
CA LEU A 533 2.60 18.94 -20.84
C LEU A 533 1.48 17.87 -20.74
N TRP A 534 0.25 18.17 -21.20
CA TRP A 534 -0.96 17.34 -21.04
C TRP A 534 -1.42 16.60 -22.29
#